data_AF-A0A2G1WJE2-F1
#
_entry.id   AF-A0A2G1WJE2-F1
#
_cell.length_a   1.000
_cell.length_b   1.000
_cell.length_c   1.000
_cell.angle_alpha   90.00
_cell.angle_beta   90.00
_cell.angle_gamma   90.00
#
_symmetry.space_group_name_H-M   'P 1'
#
loop_
_entity.id
_entity.type
_entity.pdbx_description
1 polymer ?
#
loop_
_entity_poly.entity_id
_entity_poly.type
_entity_poly.pdbx_seq_one_letter_code
_entity_poly.pdbx_strand_id
1 'polypeptide(L)' 'MVIRIALAVLGVLELLFPRRLTDYVMDVTTVGEPTYEYKPWVYNLARLEGLVFILIAFRWGKNRDEDS' A
#
# COMPACT_ATOMS: atom_id res chain seq x y z
N MET A 1 -9.13 -15.12 -4.68
CA MET A 1 -7.80 -14.97 -5.33
C MET A 1 -7.51 -13.50 -5.69
N VAL A 2 -8.43 -12.80 -6.37
CA VAL A 2 -8.27 -11.40 -6.82
C VAL A 2 -7.85 -10.44 -5.70
N ILE A 3 -8.53 -10.47 -4.54
CA ILE A 3 -8.22 -9.59 -3.39
C ILE A 3 -6.79 -9.76 -2.89
N ARG A 4 -6.27 -10.99 -2.83
CA ARG A 4 -4.89 -11.27 -2.40
C ARG A 4 -3.88 -10.68 -3.37
N ILE A 5 -4.12 -10.81 -4.68
CA ILE A 5 -3.24 -10.25 -5.72
C ILE A 5 -3.27 -8.72 -5.63
N ALA A 6 -4.45 -8.12 -5.47
CA ALA A 6 -4.58 -6.67 -5.29
C ALA A 6 -3.80 -6.18 -4.07
N LEU A 7 -3.94 -6.82 -2.91
CA LEU A 7 -3.19 -6.47 -1.69
C LEU A 7 -1.67 -6.64 -1.87
N ALA A 8 -1.23 -7.71 -2.53
CA ALA A 8 0.19 -7.93 -2.78
C ALA A 8 0.77 -6.85 -3.73
N VAL A 9 0.05 -6.51 -4.80
CA VAL A 9 0.46 -5.48 -5.76
C VAL A 9 0.50 -4.11 -5.09
N LEU A 10 -0.55 -3.73 -4.36
CA LEU A 10 -0.60 -2.48 -3.61
C LEU A 10 0.54 -2.41 -2.58
N GLY A 11 0.76 -3.48 -1.82
CA GLY A 11 1.82 -3.53 -0.82
C GLY A 11 3.22 -3.39 -1.42
N VAL A 12 3.48 -3.99 -2.58
CA VAL A 12 4.76 -3.84 -3.30
C VAL A 12 4.94 -2.41 -3.82
N LEU A 13 3.88 -1.80 -4.36
CA LEU A 13 3.92 -0.43 -4.86
C LEU A 13 4.15 0.58 -3.73
N GLU A 14 3.47 0.41 -2.59
CA GLU A 14 3.68 1.25 -1.39
C GLU A 14 5.07 1.10 -0.79
N LEU A 15 5.60 -0.13 -0.76
CA LEU A 15 6.91 -0.41 -0.20
C LEU A 15 8.04 0.20 -1.05
N LEU A 16 7.97 0.02 -2.37
CA LEU A 16 9.02 0.45 -3.30
C LEU A 16 8.87 1.91 -3.73
N PHE A 17 7.65 2.38 -3.92
CA PHE A 17 7.34 3.71 -4.47
C PHE A 17 6.36 4.49 -3.58
N PRO A 18 6.64 4.68 -2.28
CA PRO A 18 5.72 5.32 -1.34
C PRO A 18 5.37 6.75 -1.77
N ARG A 19 6.36 7.54 -2.23
CA ARG A 19 6.13 8.91 -2.71
C ARG A 19 5.17 8.95 -3.88
N ARG A 20 5.43 8.17 -4.93
CA ARG A 20 4.62 8.22 -6.15
C ARG A 20 3.17 7.82 -5.89
N LEU A 21 2.95 6.82 -5.03
CA LEU A 21 1.59 6.41 -4.70
C LEU A 21 0.88 7.43 -3.81
N THR A 22 1.52 7.89 -2.73
CA THR A 22 0.92 8.88 -1.82
C THR A 22 0.64 10.21 -2.52
N ASP A 23 1.56 10.67 -3.38
CA ASP A 23 1.39 11.88 -4.18
C ASP A 23 0.22 11.74 -5.15
N TYR A 24 0.13 10.60 -5.85
CA TYR A 24 -0.96 10.34 -6.80
C TYR A 24 -2.32 10.22 -6.13
N VAL A 25 -2.42 9.48 -5.01
CA VAL A 25 -3.68 9.33 -4.27
C VAL A 25 -4.18 10.69 -3.81
N MET A 26 -3.28 11.54 -3.34
CA MET A 26 -3.63 12.88 -2.86
C MET A 26 -3.98 13.84 -3.98
N ASP A 27 -3.27 13.79 -5.12
CA ASP A 27 -3.67 14.54 -6.32
C ASP A 27 -5.10 14.19 -6.76
N VAL A 28 -5.48 12.92 -6.64
CA VAL A 28 -6.84 12.44 -6.94
C VAL A 28 -7.85 12.85 -5.86
N THR A 29 -7.51 12.78 -4.57
CA THR A 29 -8.46 13.04 -3.48
C THR A 29 -8.60 14.52 -3.14
N THR A 30 -7.56 15.30 -3.37
CA THR A 30 -7.48 16.72 -2.97
C THR A 30 -7.81 17.59 -4.16
N VAL A 31 -9.08 17.55 -4.57
CA VAL A 31 -9.61 18.40 -5.64
C VAL A 31 -10.05 19.73 -5.05
N GLY A 32 -9.29 20.80 -5.31
CA GLY A 32 -9.66 22.18 -4.95
C GLY A 32 -8.80 22.87 -3.90
N GLU A 33 -7.84 22.16 -3.28
CA GLU A 33 -6.83 22.75 -2.40
C GLU A 33 -5.46 22.73 -3.11
N PRO A 34 -4.87 23.90 -3.41
CA PRO A 34 -3.68 23.98 -4.28
C PRO A 34 -2.37 23.60 -3.58
N THR A 35 -2.36 23.39 -2.26
CA THR A 35 -1.14 23.18 -1.49
C THR A 35 -1.37 22.20 -0.35
N TYR A 36 -0.74 21.03 -0.45
CA TYR A 36 -0.60 20.07 0.64
C TYR A 36 0.88 19.81 0.90
N GLU A 37 1.29 19.80 2.18
CA GLU A 37 2.63 19.41 2.58
C GLU A 37 2.57 18.13 3.41
N TYR A 38 3.27 17.09 2.94
CA TYR A 38 3.40 15.87 3.73
C TYR A 38 4.43 16.05 4.84
N LYS A 39 4.07 15.58 6.03
CA LYS A 39 5.06 15.33 7.07
C LYS A 39 6.05 14.25 6.57
N PRO A 40 7.36 14.37 6.85
CA PRO A 40 8.37 13.41 6.38
C PRO A 40 8.11 11.95 6.78
N TRP A 41 7.40 11.72 7.88
CA TRP A 41 7.05 10.38 8.37
C TRP A 41 5.93 9.71 7.58
N VAL A 42 5.15 10.44 6.78
CA VAL A 42 4.03 9.87 5.99
C VAL A 42 4.55 8.79 5.03
N TYR A 43 5.67 9.05 4.36
CA TYR A 43 6.28 8.06 3.47
C TYR A 43 6.83 6.85 4.21
N ASN A 44 7.26 7.00 5.46
CA ASN A 44 7.69 5.88 6.29
C ASN A 44 6.49 5.05 6.73
N LEU A 45 5.36 5.69 7.04
CA LEU A 45 4.12 4.99 7.36
C LEU A 45 3.59 4.23 6.14
N ALA A 46 3.58 4.84 4.95
CA ALA A 46 3.18 4.17 3.70
C ALA A 46 4.04 2.93 3.41
N ARG A 47 5.36 2.99 3.69
CA ARG A 47 6.23 1.80 3.58
C ARG A 47 5.85 0.70 4.56
N LEU A 48 5.52 1.05 5.81
CA LEU A 48 5.07 0.08 6.82
C LEU A 48 3.74 -0.54 6.43
N GLU A 49 2.81 0.26 5.92
CA GLU A 49 1.51 -0.20 5.41
C GLU A 49 1.68 -1.20 4.25
N GLY A 50 2.53 -0.86 3.27
CA GLY A 50 2.83 -1.77 2.17
C GLY A 50 3.46 -3.09 2.62
N LEU A 51 4.34 -3.05 3.63
CA LEU A 51 4.93 -4.24 4.23
C LEU A 51 3.86 -5.10 4.94
N VAL A 52 2.92 -4.48 5.66
CA VAL A 52 1.80 -5.18 6.30
C VAL A 52 0.90 -5.84 5.25
N PHE A 53 0.59 -5.16 4.14
CA PHE A 53 -0.20 -5.75 3.06
C PHE A 53 0.48 -6.96 2.42
N ILE A 54 1.79 -6.91 2.18
CA ILE A 54 2.56 -8.06 1.68
C ILE A 54 2.50 -9.22 2.68
N LEU A 55 2.71 -8.95 3.97
CA LEU A 55 2.68 -9.98 5.01
C LEU A 55 1.30 -10.64 5.12
N ILE A 56 0.22 -9.87 5.06
CA ILE A 56 -1.16 -10.38 5.08
C ILE A 56 -1.42 -11.22 3.82
N ALA A 57 -1.04 -10.72 2.63
CA ALA A 57 -1.22 -11.44 1.38
C ALA A 57 -0.44 -12.77 1.35
N PHE A 58 0.73 -12.83 1.99
CA PHE A 58 1.54 -14.05 2.10
C PHE A 58 0.98 -15.02 3.15
N ARG A 59 0.57 -14.51 4.33
CA ARG A 59 -0.05 -15.32 5.39
C ARG A 59 -1.34 -15.99 4.92
N TRP A 60 -2.20 -15.26 4.21
CA TRP A 60 -3.42 -15.81 3.62
C TRP A 60 -3.17 -16.79 2.48
N GLY A 61 -2.00 -16.73 1.84
CA GLY A 61 -1.56 -17.77 0.90
C GLY A 61 -1.27 -19.07 1.62
N LYS A 62 -0.39 -19.01 2.63
CA LYS A 62 0.04 -20.19 3.39
C LYS A 62 -1.11 -20.95 4.06
N ASN A 63 -2.08 -20.23 4.62
CA ASN A 63 -3.25 -20.86 5.25
C ASN A 63 -4.16 -21.61 4.27
N ARG A 64 -4.14 -21.31 2.96
CA ARG A 64 -4.93 -22.06 1.97
C ARG A 64 -4.24 -23.33 1.50
N ASP A 65 -2.92 -23.40 1.63
CA ASP A 65 -2.12 -24.57 1.25
C ASP A 65 -2.04 -25.60 2.39
N GLU A 66 -2.28 -25.19 3.65
CA GLU A 66 -2.36 -26.09 4.82
C GLU A 66 -3.74 -26.78 4.99
N ASP A 67 -4.77 -26.32 4.27
CA ASP A 67 -6.17 -26.76 4.38
C ASP A 67 -6.64 -27.64 3.18
N SER A 68 -5.73 -28.03 2.27
CA SER A 68 -6.00 -28.91 1.10
C SER A 68 -5.30 -30.27 1.24
#